data_AF-A0A7S0T3H1-F1
#
_entry.id   AF-A0A7S0T3H1-F1
#
_cell.length_a   1.000
_cell.length_b   1.000
_cell.length_c   1.000
_cell.angle_alpha   90.00
_cell.angle_beta   90.00
_cell.angle_gamma   90.00
#
_symmetry.space_group_name_H-M   'P 1'
#
loop_
_entity.id
_entity.type
_entity.pdbx_description
1 polymer ?
#
loop_
_entity_poly.entity_id
_entity_poly.type
_entity_poly.pdbx_seq_one_letter_code
_entity_poly.pdbx_strand_id
1 'polypeptide(L)'
;VETFLCACGWLALAAPLALLGGELGAATRRREYVVRSNTPPRHIPKQSWYKGTPLVLAAGALPFTVLSTHLKVAIVVVSEQYLYREYAIMLAVALVSVAACATVSVGVVYIKLVAEDYRWFWPAFMASASTAVYSFLYAATIALMAYSAPANAADDAIHVF
;
A
#
# COMPACT_ATOMS: atom_id res chain seq x y z
N VAL A 1 11.61 8.69 23.25
CA VAL A 1 12.77 8.19 22.47
C VAL A 1 12.32 7.37 21.27
N GLU A 2 11.41 6.42 21.45
CA GLU A 2 10.90 5.54 20.38
C GLU A 2 10.22 6.28 19.21
N THR A 3 9.40 7.29 19.51
CA THR A 3 8.77 8.15 18.48
C THR A 3 9.78 8.94 17.66
N PHE A 4 10.88 9.35 18.29
CA PHE A 4 11.97 10.07 17.63
C PHE A 4 12.73 9.15 16.69
N LEU A 5 12.97 7.89 17.09
CA LEU A 5 13.60 6.87 16.24
C LEU A 5 12.74 6.53 15.02
N CYS A 6 11.42 6.38 15.20
CA CYS A 6 10.49 6.18 14.08
C CYS A 6 10.49 7.37 13.10
N ALA A 7 10.47 8.60 13.61
CA ALA A 7 10.51 9.80 12.78
C ALA A 7 11.85 9.94 12.02
N CYS A 8 12.97 9.63 12.67
CA CYS A 8 14.29 9.62 12.04
C CYS A 8 14.40 8.52 10.97
N GLY A 9 13.88 7.31 11.23
CA GLY A 9 13.83 6.23 10.24
C GLY A 9 12.98 6.59 9.03
N TRP A 10 11.82 7.21 9.25
CA TRP A 10 10.96 7.71 8.18
C TRP A 10 11.65 8.78 7.34
N LEU A 11 12.28 9.78 7.97
CA LEU A 11 13.02 10.84 7.27
C LEU A 11 14.25 10.28 6.52
N ALA A 12 14.98 9.35 7.13
CA ALA A 12 16.16 8.73 6.53
C ALA A 12 15.82 7.90 5.29
N LEU A 13 14.61 7.33 5.21
CA LEU A 13 14.14 6.60 4.03
C LEU A 13 13.45 7.53 3.01
N ALA A 14 12.59 8.43 3.46
CA ALA A 14 11.79 9.29 2.60
C ALA A 14 12.61 10.41 1.95
N ALA A 15 13.57 11.00 2.66
CA ALA A 15 14.40 12.09 2.14
C ALA A 15 15.25 11.67 0.92
N PRO A 16 16.04 10.58 0.96
CA PRO A 16 16.81 10.17 -0.22
C PRO A 16 15.91 9.72 -1.36
N LEU A 17 14.78 9.06 -1.08
CA LEU A 17 13.82 8.69 -2.13
C LEU A 17 13.19 9.92 -2.80
N ALA A 18 12.86 10.96 -2.03
CA ALA A 18 12.32 12.20 -2.54
C ALA A 18 13.35 12.99 -3.36
N LEU A 19 14.61 13.02 -2.90
CA LEU A 19 15.72 13.63 -3.65
C LEU A 19 15.99 12.87 -4.94
N LEU A 20 16.09 11.53 -4.90
CA LEU A 20 16.25 10.69 -6.10
C LEU A 20 15.09 10.87 -7.08
N GLY A 21 13.85 10.91 -6.58
CA GLY A 21 12.68 11.20 -7.40
C GLY A 21 12.72 12.61 -8.02
N GLY A 22 13.24 13.60 -7.27
CA GLY A 22 13.45 14.96 -7.73
C GLY A 22 14.50 15.06 -8.84
N GLU A 23 15.66 14.43 -8.65
CA GLU A 23 16.75 14.38 -9.65
C GLU A 23 16.33 13.65 -10.92
N LEU A 24 15.63 12.51 -10.81
CA LEU A 24 15.06 11.79 -11.95
C LEU A 24 13.99 12.62 -12.67
N GLY A 25 13.16 13.35 -11.93
CA GLY A 25 12.19 14.29 -12.48
C GLY A 25 12.83 15.47 -13.20
N ALA A 26 13.96 15.99 -12.68
CA ALA A 26 14.72 17.08 -13.27
C ALA A 26 15.54 16.64 -14.51
N ALA A 27 16.07 15.42 -14.49
CA ALA A 27 16.78 14.81 -15.62
C ALA A 27 15.85 14.39 -16.77
N THR A 28 14.56 14.19 -16.48
CA THR A 28 13.55 13.91 -17.51
C THR A 28 13.30 15.18 -18.33
N ARG A 29 13.54 15.13 -19.65
CA ARG A 29 13.24 16.27 -20.54
C ARG A 29 11.80 16.73 -20.33
N ARG A 30 11.64 18.01 -20.02
CA ARG A 30 10.34 18.68 -19.93
C ARG A 30 9.59 18.41 -21.23
N ARG A 31 8.55 17.57 -21.17
CA ARG A 31 7.76 17.21 -22.35
C ARG A 31 7.14 18.51 -22.86
N GLU A 32 7.61 18.97 -24.02
CA GLU A 32 7.01 20.13 -24.67
C GLU A 32 5.55 19.80 -24.95
N TYR A 33 4.65 20.50 -24.26
CA TYR A 33 3.23 20.38 -24.52
C TYR A 33 3.00 20.94 -25.92
N VAL A 34 2.61 20.07 -26.86
CA VAL A 34 2.35 20.38 -28.28
C VAL A 34 1.22 21.42 -28.44
N VAL A 35 0.52 21.76 -27.36
CA VAL A 35 -0.62 22.66 -27.33
C VAL A 35 -0.38 23.79 -26.33
N ARG A 36 -0.66 25.03 -26.75
CA ARG A 36 -0.75 26.20 -25.86
C ARG A 36 -1.70 25.86 -24.71
N SER A 37 -1.19 25.87 -23.47
CA SER A 37 -2.03 25.73 -22.28
C SER A 37 -2.96 26.94 -22.19
N ASN A 38 -4.27 26.71 -22.25
CA ASN A 38 -5.23 27.75 -21.96
C ASN A 38 -5.19 28.05 -20.44
N THR A 39 -5.09 29.32 -20.07
CA THR A 39 -4.88 29.78 -18.68
C THR A 39 -6.00 29.40 -17.70
N PRO A 40 -7.28 29.24 -18.09
CA PRO A 40 -8.30 28.75 -17.17
C PRO A 40 -8.15 27.23 -16.95
N PRO A 41 -8.08 26.75 -15.69
CA PRO A 41 -8.13 25.33 -15.42
C PRO A 41 -9.44 24.74 -15.96
N ARG A 42 -9.33 23.69 -16.76
CA ARG A 42 -10.48 23.02 -17.37
C ARG A 42 -11.43 22.54 -16.27
N HIS A 43 -12.73 22.79 -16.43
CA HIS A 43 -13.74 22.37 -15.46
C HIS A 43 -13.83 20.84 -15.45
N ILE A 44 -13.80 20.23 -14.26
CA ILE A 44 -13.87 18.77 -14.12
C ILE A 44 -15.33 18.33 -14.30
N PRO A 45 -15.62 17.38 -15.21
CA PRO A 45 -16.98 16.87 -15.37
C PRO A 45 -17.45 16.16 -14.09
N LYS A 46 -18.76 16.17 -13.82
CA LYS A 46 -19.33 15.43 -12.68
C LYS A 46 -19.00 13.95 -12.81
N GLN A 47 -18.24 13.44 -11.85
CA GLN A 47 -17.83 12.04 -11.78
C GLN A 47 -18.97 11.17 -11.25
N SER A 48 -19.08 9.95 -11.78
CA SER A 48 -19.96 8.93 -11.19
C SER A 48 -19.48 8.54 -9.80
N TRP A 49 -20.42 8.20 -8.90
CA TRP A 49 -20.17 7.90 -7.49
C TRP A 49 -19.07 6.84 -7.26
N TYR A 50 -18.97 5.84 -8.14
CA TYR A 50 -18.00 4.74 -8.02
C TYR A 50 -16.57 5.13 -8.38
N LYS A 51 -16.32 6.26 -9.06
CA LYS A 51 -14.97 6.73 -9.47
C LYS A 51 -14.28 7.62 -8.41
N GLY A 52 -14.91 7.79 -7.26
CA GLY A 52 -14.40 8.57 -6.12
C GLY A 52 -13.65 7.70 -5.11
N THR A 53 -13.92 7.94 -3.83
CA THR A 53 -13.43 7.16 -2.68
C THR A 53 -13.66 5.64 -2.77
N PRO A 54 -14.82 5.11 -3.24
CA PRO A 54 -15.01 3.66 -3.30
C PRO A 54 -14.04 2.94 -4.23
N LEU A 55 -13.61 3.58 -5.33
CA LEU A 55 -12.58 3.02 -6.22
C LEU A 55 -11.25 2.82 -5.49
N VAL A 56 -10.86 3.80 -4.70
CA VAL A 56 -9.58 3.83 -3.96
C VAL A 56 -9.55 2.75 -2.87
N LEU A 57 -10.68 2.54 -2.19
CA LEU A 57 -10.83 1.47 -1.19
C LEU A 57 -10.86 0.09 -1.85
N ALA A 58 -11.67 -0.09 -2.91
CA ALA A 58 -11.76 -1.37 -3.62
C ALA A 58 -10.43 -1.77 -4.28
N ALA A 59 -9.68 -0.79 -4.80
CA ALA A 59 -8.37 -0.99 -5.41
C ALA A 59 -7.36 -1.63 -4.43
N GLY A 60 -7.30 -1.14 -3.19
CA GLY A 60 -6.39 -1.66 -2.16
C GLY A 60 -6.75 -3.04 -1.62
N ALA A 61 -7.99 -3.51 -1.84
CA ALA A 61 -8.41 -4.85 -1.42
C ALA A 61 -7.69 -5.96 -2.22
N LEU A 62 -7.31 -5.70 -3.47
CA LEU A 62 -6.62 -6.67 -4.33
C LEU A 62 -5.23 -7.10 -3.81
N PRO A 63 -4.29 -6.17 -3.52
CA PRO A 63 -3.00 -6.54 -2.92
C PRO A 63 -3.13 -7.01 -1.46
N PHE A 64 -4.22 -6.62 -0.76
CA PHE A 64 -4.46 -7.06 0.61
C PHE A 64 -4.73 -8.56 0.73
N THR A 65 -5.45 -9.18 -0.21
CA THR A 65 -5.77 -10.62 -0.13
C THR A 65 -4.51 -11.48 -0.08
N VAL A 66 -3.55 -11.22 -0.96
CA VAL A 66 -2.25 -11.90 -0.97
C VAL A 66 -1.48 -11.62 0.32
N LEU A 67 -1.44 -10.37 0.77
CA LEU A 67 -0.69 -10.01 1.98
C LEU A 67 -1.29 -10.64 3.26
N SER A 68 -2.61 -10.86 3.30
CA SER A 68 -3.34 -11.39 4.46
C SER A 68 -3.00 -12.84 4.80
N THR A 69 -2.65 -13.68 3.82
CA THR A 69 -2.23 -15.06 4.08
C THR A 69 -0.83 -15.09 4.68
N HIS A 70 0.06 -14.22 4.21
CA HIS A 70 1.44 -14.15 4.70
C HIS A 70 1.56 -13.50 6.09
N LEU A 71 0.66 -12.55 6.42
CA LEU A 71 0.57 -11.99 7.78
C LEU A 71 0.26 -13.06 8.84
N LYS A 72 -0.56 -14.06 8.51
CA LYS A 72 -0.85 -15.19 9.43
C LYS A 72 0.38 -16.05 9.65
N VAL A 73 1.04 -16.44 8.56
CA VAL A 73 2.28 -17.23 8.61
C VAL A 73 3.36 -16.50 9.41
N ALA A 74 3.48 -15.19 9.25
CA ALA A 74 4.42 -14.36 10.02
C ALA A 74 4.25 -14.52 11.53
N ILE A 75 3.01 -14.46 12.01
CA ILE A 75 2.69 -14.55 13.43
C ILE A 75 3.05 -15.94 13.97
N VAL A 76 2.72 -17.00 13.23
CA VAL A 76 3.05 -18.39 13.60
C VAL A 76 4.57 -18.61 13.67
N VAL A 77 5.31 -18.14 12.67
CA VAL A 77 6.78 -18.29 12.60
C VAL A 77 7.46 -17.58 13.76
N VAL A 78 6.97 -16.39 14.14
CA VAL A 78 7.51 -15.65 15.30
C VAL A 78 7.29 -16.43 16.59
N SER A 79 6.16 -17.11 16.75
CA SER A 79 5.88 -17.96 17.92
C SER A 79 6.78 -19.19 17.99
N GLU A 80 7.08 -19.83 16.86
CA GLU A 80 7.80 -21.10 16.78
C GLU A 80 9.34 -20.98 16.59
N GLN A 81 9.88 -19.76 16.52
CA GLN A 81 11.33 -19.48 16.39
C GLN A 81 12.03 -20.06 15.13
N TYR A 82 11.29 -20.49 14.10
CA TYR A 82 11.86 -20.91 12.80
C TYR A 82 12.26 -19.71 11.91
N LEU A 83 13.16 -18.86 12.40
CA LEU A 83 13.37 -17.51 11.86
C LEU A 83 14.10 -17.44 10.51
N TYR A 84 14.90 -18.44 10.14
CA TYR A 84 15.85 -18.30 9.03
C TYR A 84 15.30 -18.55 7.62
N ARG A 85 14.33 -19.46 7.44
CA ARG A 85 13.80 -19.80 6.10
C ARG A 85 12.61 -18.93 5.69
N GLU A 86 11.73 -18.66 6.63
CA GLU A 86 10.44 -18.02 6.36
C GLU A 86 10.57 -16.50 6.18
N TYR A 87 11.58 -15.86 6.80
CA TYR A 87 11.84 -14.43 6.62
C TYR A 87 12.19 -14.07 5.16
N ALA A 88 12.90 -14.95 4.45
CA ALA A 88 13.23 -14.73 3.03
C ALA A 88 11.99 -14.77 2.13
N ILE A 89 11.05 -15.69 2.41
CA ILE A 89 9.79 -15.80 1.68
C ILE A 89 8.90 -14.59 1.99
N MET A 90 8.81 -14.18 3.25
CA MET A 90 8.09 -12.96 3.65
C MET A 90 8.62 -11.71 2.96
N LEU A 91 9.95 -11.58 2.85
CA LEU A 91 10.56 -10.46 2.14
C LEU A 91 10.21 -10.47 0.64
N ALA A 92 10.29 -11.64 0.00
CA ALA A 92 9.93 -11.79 -1.41
C ALA A 92 8.46 -11.41 -1.68
N VAL A 93 7.56 -11.85 -0.80
CA VAL A 93 6.14 -11.49 -0.86
C VAL A 93 5.95 -9.99 -0.67
N ALA A 94 6.63 -9.39 0.31
CA ALA A 94 6.54 -7.94 0.54
C ALA A 94 6.94 -7.15 -0.72
N LEU A 95 8.00 -7.57 -1.43
CA LEU A 95 8.41 -6.96 -2.69
C LEU A 95 7.36 -7.12 -3.81
N VAL A 96 6.78 -8.31 -3.96
CA VAL A 96 5.71 -8.54 -4.94
C VAL A 96 4.46 -7.74 -4.59
N SER A 97 4.12 -7.60 -3.31
CA SER A 97 3.01 -6.75 -2.84
C SER A 97 3.25 -5.28 -3.15
N VAL A 98 4.49 -4.78 -3.04
CA VAL A 98 4.84 -3.40 -3.45
C VAL A 98 4.64 -3.23 -4.96
N ALA A 99 5.06 -4.20 -5.78
CA ALA A 99 4.82 -4.17 -7.22
C ALA A 99 3.31 -4.23 -7.58
N ALA A 100 2.54 -5.02 -6.84
CA ALA A 100 1.08 -5.07 -6.98
C ALA A 100 0.44 -3.73 -6.62
N CYS A 101 0.85 -3.10 -5.52
CA CYS A 101 0.39 -1.75 -5.14
C CYS A 101 0.72 -0.70 -6.21
N ALA A 102 1.90 -0.78 -6.84
CA ALA A 102 2.27 0.10 -7.94
C ALA A 102 1.34 -0.10 -9.15
N THR A 103 1.06 -1.35 -9.52
CA THR A 103 0.16 -1.68 -10.65
C THR A 103 -1.26 -1.17 -10.41
N VAL A 104 -1.77 -1.36 -9.19
CA VAL A 104 -3.10 -0.87 -8.78
C VAL A 104 -3.15 0.67 -8.79
N SER A 105 -2.12 1.33 -8.29
CA SER A 105 -2.01 2.80 -8.31
C SER A 105 -2.05 3.34 -9.74
N VAL A 106 -1.29 2.73 -10.67
CA VAL A 106 -1.33 3.07 -12.10
C VAL A 106 -2.73 2.84 -12.69
N GLY A 107 -3.41 1.76 -12.33
CA GLY A 107 -4.79 1.49 -12.77
C GLY A 107 -5.79 2.55 -12.30
N VAL A 108 -5.70 3.00 -11.05
CA VAL A 108 -6.55 4.08 -10.51
C VAL A 108 -6.28 5.39 -11.24
N VAL A 109 -5.01 5.71 -11.49
CA VAL A 109 -4.60 6.91 -12.26
C VAL A 109 -5.17 6.85 -13.68
N TYR A 110 -5.12 5.69 -14.34
CA TYR A 110 -5.71 5.51 -15.66
C TYR A 110 -7.23 5.79 -15.67
N ILE A 111 -7.97 5.21 -14.71
CA ILE A 111 -9.42 5.44 -14.61
C ILE A 111 -9.73 6.92 -14.35
N LYS A 112 -8.91 7.60 -13.55
CA LYS A 112 -9.05 9.05 -13.28
C LYS A 112 -8.78 9.91 -14.51
N LEU A 113 -7.74 9.58 -15.28
CA LEU A 113 -7.39 10.27 -16.52
C LEU A 113 -8.46 10.09 -17.61
N VAL A 114 -9.00 8.88 -17.76
CA VAL A 114 -10.13 8.61 -18.68
C VAL A 114 -11.37 9.41 -18.28
N ALA A 115 -11.51 9.72 -17.01
CA ALA A 115 -12.62 10.52 -16.51
C ALA A 115 -12.34 12.05 -16.55
N GLU A 116 -11.26 12.48 -17.22
CA GLU A 116 -10.82 13.88 -17.30
C GLU A 116 -10.57 14.54 -15.92
N ASP A 117 -10.32 13.74 -14.87
CA ASP A 117 -9.97 14.22 -13.54
C ASP A 117 -8.45 14.25 -13.37
N TYR A 118 -7.88 15.46 -13.38
CA TYR A 118 -6.44 15.67 -13.22
C TYR A 118 -5.96 15.57 -11.76
N ARG A 119 -6.86 15.41 -10.78
CA ARG A 119 -6.50 15.31 -9.35
C ARG A 119 -6.14 13.86 -8.98
N TRP A 120 -5.24 13.25 -9.73
CA TRP A 120 -4.89 11.83 -9.60
C TRP A 120 -3.89 11.54 -8.46
N PHE A 121 -3.14 12.54 -7.99
CA PHE A 121 -2.06 12.36 -7.03
C PHE A 121 -2.53 11.84 -5.65
N TRP A 122 -3.59 12.41 -5.07
CA TRP A 122 -4.14 11.91 -3.80
C TRP A 122 -4.79 10.52 -3.94
N PRO A 123 -5.67 10.25 -4.92
CA PRO A 123 -6.23 8.91 -5.11
C PRO A 123 -5.18 7.83 -5.38
N ALA A 124 -4.12 8.14 -6.13
CA ALA A 124 -3.04 7.20 -6.42
C ALA A 124 -2.27 6.78 -5.16
N PHE A 125 -2.04 7.74 -4.25
CA PHE A 125 -1.41 7.48 -2.95
C PHE A 125 -2.37 6.77 -1.99
N MET A 126 -3.63 7.21 -1.93
CA MET A 126 -4.63 6.63 -1.04
C MET A 126 -5.01 5.19 -1.44
N ALA A 127 -4.87 4.82 -2.72
CA ALA A 127 -5.19 3.49 -3.22
C ALA A 127 -4.17 2.43 -2.77
N SER A 128 -2.90 2.81 -2.61
CA SER A 128 -1.89 1.94 -2.01
C SER A 128 -1.91 2.01 -0.48
N ALA A 129 -2.20 3.17 0.10
CA ALA A 129 -2.33 3.35 1.54
C ALA A 129 -3.50 2.56 2.14
N SER A 130 -4.61 2.39 1.40
CA SER A 130 -5.76 1.59 1.86
C SER A 130 -5.39 0.12 2.11
N THR A 131 -4.48 -0.46 1.32
CA THR A 131 -3.91 -1.79 1.55
C THR A 131 -3.26 -1.91 2.92
N ALA A 132 -2.44 -0.93 3.30
CA ALA A 132 -1.75 -0.92 4.60
C ALA A 132 -2.74 -0.83 5.77
N VAL A 133 -3.80 -0.04 5.61
CA VAL A 133 -4.88 0.04 6.61
C VAL A 133 -5.59 -1.32 6.77
N TYR A 134 -5.92 -1.99 5.66
CA TYR A 134 -6.53 -3.33 5.72
C TYR A 134 -5.61 -4.35 6.41
N SER A 135 -4.33 -4.35 6.07
CA SER A 135 -3.32 -5.22 6.70
C SER A 135 -3.18 -4.96 8.20
N PHE A 136 -3.18 -3.70 8.63
CA PHE A 136 -3.10 -3.33 10.04
C PHE A 136 -4.33 -3.79 10.82
N LEU A 137 -5.53 -3.53 10.30
CA LEU A 137 -6.78 -3.98 10.92
C LEU A 137 -6.84 -5.51 11.03
N TYR A 138 -6.44 -6.22 9.96
CA TYR A 138 -6.41 -7.67 9.95
C TYR A 138 -5.42 -8.24 10.97
N ALA A 139 -4.20 -7.70 11.05
CA ALA A 139 -3.22 -8.09 12.05
C ALA A 139 -3.75 -7.84 13.48
N ALA A 140 -4.40 -6.71 13.72
CA ALA A 140 -5.03 -6.40 15.01
C ALA A 140 -6.14 -7.40 15.36
N THR A 141 -6.98 -7.80 14.39
CA THR A 141 -8.03 -8.81 14.65
C THR A 141 -7.45 -10.17 15.03
N ILE A 142 -6.39 -10.62 14.36
CA ILE A 142 -5.73 -11.89 14.69
C ILE A 142 -5.08 -11.81 16.08
N ALA A 143 -4.41 -10.70 16.40
CA ALA A 143 -3.80 -10.51 17.71
C ALA A 143 -4.84 -10.46 18.85
N LEU A 144 -5.98 -9.78 18.63
CA LEU A 144 -7.09 -9.76 19.58
C LEU A 144 -7.70 -11.14 19.77
N MET A 145 -7.90 -11.91 18.70
CA MET A 145 -8.38 -13.29 18.77
C MET A 145 -7.39 -14.17 19.56
N ALA A 146 -6.09 -14.04 19.29
CA ALA A 146 -5.06 -14.77 20.01
C ALA A 146 -5.03 -14.43 21.51
N TYR A 147 -5.25 -13.17 21.88
CA TYR A 147 -5.36 -12.76 23.30
C TYR A 147 -6.61 -13.32 23.99
N SER A 148 -7.73 -13.43 23.27
CA SER A 148 -9.01 -13.91 23.81
C SER A 148 -9.14 -15.44 23.87
N ALA A 149 -8.28 -16.18 23.17
CA ALA A 149 -8.36 -17.64 23.07
C ALA A 149 -7.79 -18.32 24.34
N PRO A 150 -8.47 -19.34 24.90
CA PRO A 150 -7.89 -20.17 25.95
C PRO A 150 -6.65 -20.90 25.40
N ALA A 151 -5.60 -21.05 26.22
CA ALA A 151 -4.28 -21.57 25.84
C ALA A 151 -4.31 -22.87 25.01
N ASN A 152 -5.35 -23.68 25.18
CA ASN A 152 -5.53 -24.99 24.58
C ASN A 152 -6.06 -24.94 23.13
N ALA A 153 -6.65 -23.81 22.71
CA ALA A 153 -7.23 -23.64 21.36
C ALA A 153 -6.29 -22.91 20.40
N ALA A 154 -5.25 -22.25 20.92
CA ALA A 154 -4.24 -21.57 20.13
C ALA A 154 -3.40 -22.59 19.34
N ASP A 155 -3.03 -23.71 19.97
CA ASP A 155 -2.24 -24.78 19.34
C ASP A 155 -3.00 -25.45 18.18
N ASP A 156 -4.30 -25.73 18.35
CA ASP A 156 -5.14 -26.32 17.29
C ASP A 156 -5.36 -25.35 16.12
N ALA A 157 -5.46 -24.03 16.37
CA ALA A 157 -5.62 -23.04 15.31
C ALA A 157 -4.34 -22.81 14.49
N ILE A 158 -3.17 -23.11 15.06
CA ILE A 158 -1.86 -23.00 14.41
C ILE A 158 -1.56 -24.23 13.54
N HIS A 159 -2.09 -25.42 13.89
CA HIS A 159 -1.82 -26.68 13.18
C HIS A 159 -2.84 -27.09 12.10
N VAL A 160 -4.03 -26.47 12.03
CA VAL A 160 -5.09 -26.82 11.07
C VAL A 160 -4.93 -26.16 9.68
N PHE A 161 -3.88 -25.36 9.47
CA PHE A 161 -3.61 -24.68 8.18
C PHE A 161 -2.16 -24.83 7.71
#